data_AF-A0AAN1VHY7-F1
#
_entry.id   AF-A0AAN1VHY7-F1
#
_cell.length_a   1.000
_cell.length_b   1.000
_cell.length_c   1.000
_cell.angle_alpha   90.00
_cell.angle_beta   90.00
_cell.angle_gamma   90.00
#
_symmetry.space_group_name_H-M   'P 1'
#
loop_
_entity.id
_entity.type
_entity.pdbx_description
1 polymer ?
#
loop_
_entity_poly.entity_id
_entity_poly.type
_entity_poly.pdbx_seq_one_letter_code
_entity_poly.pdbx_strand_id
1 'polypeptide(L)'
;MPDQPQEEVVTSYKAFNADLTCTGGDKPFQYEVGKTYEMKGPIKACDRGFHACEYPLNVFDYYPPAGSRFALVEQGGKISREGSDTKLASSRITIKAEIGLAGLIKAAIEYTFSRAKPEGETATGYQGAASATGTRGAASATGTRGAASATGTRGAASATGTRGAASATGTRGAASATGDQGAASATGDQGAASATGTRGAASATGDQGAASATGTRGAASATGTRGAASATGTRGAASATGDQGAASATGTRGAASATGTRGAASATGDQGAASATGDQGAASATGTRGAASATGTRGAASATGTRGAASATGDQGAASATGTRGAASATGTRGAASATGDQGAASATGDQGAASATGTRGAAMACGYAGKAMGALGNALFLVYRDDDYVIRKAAAAIVGENGIKPDTWYSLSAEGEFIEA
;
A
#
# COMPACT_ATOMS: atom_id res chain seq x y z
N MET A 1 52.13 17.68 8.41
CA MET A 1 50.72 18.10 8.39
C MET A 1 49.99 17.26 9.43
N PRO A 2 49.34 17.82 10.45
CA PRO A 2 48.56 16.99 11.37
C PRO A 2 47.34 16.46 10.61
N ASP A 3 47.16 15.16 10.69
CA ASP A 3 46.02 14.42 10.14
C ASP A 3 44.74 15.01 10.74
N GLN A 4 43.90 15.63 9.90
CA GLN A 4 42.59 16.09 10.36
C GLN A 4 41.80 14.84 10.75
N PRO A 5 41.19 14.77 11.95
CA PRO A 5 40.44 13.58 12.35
C PRO A 5 39.36 13.32 11.30
N GLN A 6 39.39 12.13 10.71
CA GLN A 6 38.41 11.70 9.72
C GLN A 6 37.01 11.83 10.36
N GLU A 7 36.18 12.67 9.76
CA GLU A 7 34.82 12.91 10.25
C GLU A 7 34.02 11.60 10.18
N GLU A 8 33.43 11.16 11.29
CA GLU A 8 32.66 9.91 11.33
C GLU A 8 31.52 9.96 10.31
N VAL A 9 31.46 8.95 9.43
CA VAL A 9 30.36 8.76 8.47
C VAL A 9 29.67 7.45 8.80
N VAL A 10 28.36 7.49 8.99
CA VAL A 10 27.53 6.35 9.40
C VAL A 10 26.49 6.07 8.33
N THR A 11 26.46 4.84 7.85
CA THR A 11 25.36 4.33 7.02
C THR A 11 24.17 4.00 7.91
N SER A 12 23.01 4.60 7.64
CA SER A 12 21.80 4.38 8.40
C SER A 12 20.56 4.42 7.50
N TYR A 13 19.38 4.25 8.10
CA TYR A 13 18.11 4.10 7.41
C TYR A 13 17.11 5.10 7.94
N LYS A 14 16.44 5.80 7.03
CA LYS A 14 15.44 6.80 7.36
C LYS A 14 14.10 6.44 6.74
N ALA A 15 13.04 6.59 7.51
CA ALA A 15 11.68 6.57 7.00
C ALA A 15 11.12 8.00 6.91
N PHE A 16 10.16 8.17 6.00
CA PHE A 16 9.47 9.41 5.71
C PHE A 16 7.98 9.15 5.52
N ASN A 17 7.20 10.21 5.62
CA ASN A 17 5.84 10.24 5.07
C ASN A 17 5.87 10.01 3.55
N ALA A 18 4.70 9.73 2.96
CA ALA A 18 4.56 9.47 1.52
C ALA A 18 5.13 10.60 0.63
N ASP A 19 5.14 11.83 1.13
CA ASP A 19 5.63 13.04 0.46
C ASP A 19 7.12 13.35 0.73
N LEU A 20 7.88 12.43 1.35
CA LEU A 20 9.29 12.62 1.79
C LEU A 20 9.49 13.67 2.90
N THR A 21 8.45 14.04 3.63
CA THR A 21 8.60 14.82 4.86
C THR A 21 8.92 13.92 6.06
N CYS A 22 9.55 14.48 7.10
CA CYS A 22 9.64 13.79 8.39
C CYS A 22 8.38 13.98 9.25
N THR A 23 8.09 13.01 10.11
CA THR A 23 7.07 13.08 11.17
C THR A 23 7.52 13.99 12.31
N GLY A 24 6.58 14.81 12.82
CA GLY A 24 6.75 15.62 14.03
C GLY A 24 7.11 17.08 13.76
N GLY A 25 6.51 17.98 14.55
CA GLY A 25 6.69 19.44 14.50
C GLY A 25 5.64 20.18 13.65
N ASP A 26 5.43 21.46 13.93
CA ASP A 26 4.47 22.32 13.21
C ASP A 26 4.86 22.58 11.75
N LYS A 27 6.13 22.32 11.40
CA LYS A 27 6.70 22.47 10.06
C LYS A 27 7.65 21.29 9.78
N PRO A 28 7.14 20.20 9.19
CA PRO A 28 7.97 19.04 8.89
C PRO A 28 9.01 19.38 7.82
N PHE A 29 10.22 18.87 7.97
CA PHE A 29 11.30 19.10 7.01
C PHE A 29 11.08 18.23 5.76
N GLN A 30 11.12 18.86 4.59
CA GLN A 30 11.02 18.20 3.28
C GLN A 30 12.39 17.68 2.86
N TYR A 31 12.48 16.39 2.54
CA TYR A 31 13.68 15.79 1.99
C TYR A 31 13.52 15.49 0.50
N GLU A 32 14.67 15.29 -0.15
CA GLU A 32 14.77 14.89 -1.54
C GLU A 32 15.90 13.86 -1.66
N VAL A 33 15.67 12.83 -2.46
CA VAL A 33 16.68 11.83 -2.76
C VAL A 33 17.82 12.48 -3.56
N GLY A 34 19.06 12.13 -3.21
CA GLY A 34 20.29 12.67 -3.79
C GLY A 34 20.78 13.97 -3.15
N LYS A 35 20.05 14.55 -2.19
CA LYS A 35 20.44 15.80 -1.52
C LYS A 35 21.14 15.56 -0.18
N THR A 36 22.02 16.49 0.16
CA THR A 36 22.68 16.60 1.46
C THR A 36 22.13 17.80 2.22
N TYR A 37 21.89 17.61 3.51
CA TYR A 37 21.37 18.60 4.42
C TYR A 37 22.31 18.74 5.61
N GLU A 38 22.56 19.98 6.02
CA GLU A 38 23.42 20.32 7.14
C GLU A 38 22.72 21.26 8.10
N MET A 39 23.04 21.15 9.39
CA MET A 39 22.57 22.07 10.41
C MET A 39 23.67 22.45 11.38
N LYS A 40 23.59 23.69 11.89
CA LYS A 40 24.50 24.22 12.89
C LYS A 40 23.91 24.06 14.30
N GLY A 41 24.79 24.06 15.30
CA GLY A 41 24.42 24.02 16.72
C GLY A 41 24.70 22.67 17.40
N PRO A 42 24.20 22.48 18.63
CA PRO A 42 24.31 21.21 19.33
C PRO A 42 23.44 20.14 18.65
N ILE A 43 23.96 18.92 18.59
CA ILE A 43 23.22 17.73 18.15
C ILE A 43 22.95 16.89 19.38
N LYS A 44 21.69 16.51 19.57
CA LYS A 44 21.24 15.69 20.68
C LYS A 44 20.24 14.68 20.14
N ALA A 45 20.52 13.40 20.35
CA ALA A 45 19.61 12.33 19.99
C ALA A 45 18.22 12.61 20.58
N CYS A 46 17.19 12.22 19.83
CA CYS A 46 15.78 12.45 20.17
C CYS A 46 15.28 13.91 20.28
N ASP A 47 16.18 14.91 20.28
CA ASP A 47 15.84 16.32 20.52
C ASP A 47 16.14 17.19 19.28
N ARG A 48 17.40 17.18 18.81
CA ARG A 48 17.86 18.05 17.73
C ARG A 48 18.89 17.37 16.84
N GLY A 49 18.59 17.32 15.53
CA GLY A 49 19.45 16.72 14.52
C GLY A 49 18.62 16.09 13.41
N PHE A 50 19.31 15.59 12.38
CA PHE A 50 18.70 14.69 11.42
C PHE A 50 18.66 13.27 11.99
N HIS A 51 17.47 12.71 12.22
CA HIS A 51 17.31 11.36 12.78
C HIS A 51 17.20 10.28 11.70
N ALA A 52 17.89 9.16 11.96
CA ALA A 52 17.79 7.88 11.25
C ALA A 52 18.23 6.73 12.18
N CYS A 53 18.16 5.49 11.72
CA CYS A 53 18.45 4.28 12.51
C CYS A 53 19.54 3.43 11.86
N GLU A 54 20.52 2.96 12.63
CA GLU A 54 21.55 2.03 12.10
C GLU A 54 20.94 0.65 11.80
N TYR A 55 20.04 0.14 12.66
CA TYR A 55 19.28 -1.07 12.36
C TYR A 55 18.05 -0.74 11.50
N PRO A 56 17.90 -1.34 10.31
CA PRO A 56 16.87 -0.94 9.35
C PRO A 56 15.43 -1.01 9.87
N LEU A 57 15.03 -2.07 10.58
CA LEU A 57 13.63 -2.22 11.02
C LEU A 57 13.26 -1.29 12.17
N ASN A 58 14.23 -0.65 12.84
CA ASN A 58 13.93 0.37 13.85
C ASN A 58 13.20 1.59 13.29
N VAL A 59 13.24 1.82 11.98
CA VAL A 59 12.45 2.89 11.36
C VAL A 59 10.94 2.67 11.57
N PHE A 60 10.51 1.42 11.77
CA PHE A 60 9.11 1.12 11.99
C PHE A 60 8.59 1.63 13.34
N ASP A 61 9.45 1.80 14.35
CA ASP A 61 9.07 2.41 15.64
C ASP A 61 8.49 3.83 15.48
N TYR A 62 8.87 4.53 14.40
CA TYR A 62 8.46 5.91 14.14
C TYR A 62 7.52 6.05 12.95
N TYR A 63 7.55 5.12 12.00
CA TYR A 63 6.76 5.16 10.77
C TYR A 63 6.12 3.80 10.49
N PRO A 64 4.81 3.71 10.23
CA PRO A 64 4.20 2.45 9.83
C PRO A 64 4.90 1.89 8.57
N PRO A 65 5.05 0.56 8.42
CA PRO A 65 5.57 0.00 7.17
C PRO A 65 4.67 0.37 5.97
N ALA A 66 3.36 0.48 6.21
CA ALA A 66 2.36 0.90 5.25
C ALA A 66 2.35 2.42 5.06
N GLY A 67 2.39 2.89 3.81
CA GLY A 67 2.27 4.32 3.47
C GLY A 67 3.52 5.18 3.72
N SER A 68 4.59 4.59 4.25
CA SER A 68 5.88 5.26 4.46
C SER A 68 6.86 4.96 3.34
N ARG A 69 7.82 5.87 3.14
CA ARG A 69 8.95 5.69 2.23
C ARG A 69 10.22 5.47 3.04
N PHE A 70 11.18 4.72 2.51
CA PHE A 70 12.42 4.37 3.20
C PHE A 70 13.62 4.74 2.35
N ALA A 71 14.69 5.25 2.95
CA ALA A 71 15.93 5.52 2.25
C ALA A 71 17.14 4.99 3.00
N LEU A 72 18.12 4.56 2.22
CA LEU A 72 19.51 4.48 2.64
C LEU A 72 20.05 5.90 2.76
N VAL A 73 20.67 6.22 3.89
CA VAL A 73 21.22 7.54 4.15
C VAL A 73 22.65 7.44 4.68
N GLU A 74 23.43 8.50 4.45
CA GLU A 74 24.74 8.69 5.08
C GLU A 74 24.63 9.85 6.06
N GLN A 75 24.96 9.61 7.33
CA GLN A 75 25.00 10.62 8.37
C GLN A 75 26.45 10.98 8.70
N GLY A 76 26.72 12.26 8.95
CA GLY A 76 28.04 12.72 9.34
C GLY A 76 28.02 14.03 10.13
N GLY A 77 29.19 14.58 10.36
CA GLY A 77 29.36 15.74 11.24
C GLY A 77 29.27 15.37 12.71
N LYS A 78 28.63 16.22 13.52
CA LYS A 78 28.37 15.91 14.92
C LYS A 78 27.30 14.83 15.01
N ILE A 79 27.63 13.72 15.67
CA ILE A 79 26.72 12.59 15.86
C ILE A 79 26.40 12.43 17.34
N SER A 80 25.13 12.17 17.64
CA SER A 80 24.65 11.82 18.98
C SER A 80 23.82 10.54 18.90
N ARG A 81 24.13 9.58 19.79
CA ARG A 81 23.42 8.30 19.96
C ARG A 81 22.81 8.28 21.36
N GLU A 82 21.59 7.77 21.50
CA GLU A 82 20.92 7.54 22.79
C GLU A 82 20.27 6.15 22.82
N GLY A 83 20.14 5.56 24.01
CA GLY A 83 19.14 4.52 24.30
C GLY A 83 19.48 3.07 23.93
N SER A 84 18.44 2.22 23.95
CA SER A 84 18.45 0.78 23.67
C SER A 84 18.12 0.44 22.21
N ASP A 85 17.67 1.45 21.45
CA ASP A 85 17.39 1.36 20.03
C ASP A 85 18.63 1.86 19.23
N THR A 86 18.59 1.80 17.90
CA THR A 86 19.73 2.17 17.03
C THR A 86 19.56 3.57 16.42
N LYS A 87 18.69 4.40 17.00
CA LYS A 87 18.44 5.76 16.53
C LYS A 87 19.65 6.63 16.82
N LEU A 88 20.02 7.46 15.84
CA LEU A 88 21.02 8.50 16.03
C LEU A 88 20.58 9.80 15.38
N ALA A 89 21.10 10.91 15.89
CA ALA A 89 20.94 12.24 15.35
C ALA A 89 22.28 12.75 14.82
N SER A 90 22.27 13.41 13.67
CA SER A 90 23.47 13.99 13.07
C SER A 90 23.29 15.45 12.65
N SER A 91 24.40 16.19 12.52
CA SER A 91 24.39 17.53 11.94
C SER A 91 24.36 17.53 10.42
N ARG A 92 24.77 16.43 9.76
CA ARG A 92 24.71 16.24 8.31
C ARG A 92 24.01 14.94 7.98
N ILE A 93 23.14 14.97 6.97
CA ILE A 93 22.51 13.77 6.39
C ILE A 93 22.47 13.89 4.86
N THR A 94 22.81 12.82 4.17
CA THR A 94 22.63 12.69 2.72
C THR A 94 21.62 11.60 2.45
N ILE A 95 20.54 11.92 1.73
CA ILE A 95 19.54 10.93 1.31
C ILE A 95 20.08 10.25 0.05
N LYS A 96 20.64 9.04 0.16
CA LYS A 96 21.39 8.42 -0.94
C LYS A 96 20.45 7.85 -2.00
N ALA A 97 19.58 6.93 -1.58
CA ALA A 97 18.67 6.24 -2.46
C ALA A 97 17.44 5.78 -1.68
N GLU A 98 16.27 5.85 -2.31
CA GLU A 98 15.08 5.18 -1.80
C GLU A 98 15.23 3.67 -1.91
N ILE A 99 14.76 2.94 -0.90
CA ILE A 99 14.78 1.49 -0.83
C ILE A 99 13.36 0.97 -0.54
N GLY A 100 12.98 -0.11 -1.22
CA GLY A 100 11.72 -0.80 -0.94
C GLY A 100 11.81 -1.72 0.28
N LEU A 101 10.67 -2.29 0.69
CA LEU A 101 10.56 -3.26 1.79
C LEU A 101 11.58 -4.39 1.68
N ALA A 102 11.72 -5.01 0.50
CA ALA A 102 12.71 -6.07 0.27
C ALA A 102 14.16 -5.61 0.53
N GLY A 103 14.49 -4.37 0.16
CA GLY A 103 15.82 -3.77 0.41
C GLY A 103 16.07 -3.52 1.90
N LEU A 104 15.06 -2.99 2.60
CA LEU A 104 15.12 -2.77 4.05
C LEU A 104 15.28 -4.09 4.83
N ILE A 105 14.55 -5.14 4.42
CA ILE A 105 14.64 -6.48 5.00
C ILE A 105 16.03 -7.10 4.77
N LYS A 106 16.55 -7.00 3.54
CA LYS A 106 17.89 -7.46 3.20
C LYS A 106 18.95 -6.76 4.07
N ALA A 107 18.86 -5.44 4.19
CA ALA A 107 19.74 -4.67 5.05
C ALA A 107 19.65 -5.09 6.52
N ALA A 108 18.46 -5.43 7.02
CA ALA A 108 18.28 -5.85 8.41
C ALA A 108 18.98 -7.18 8.70
N ILE A 109 18.90 -8.09 7.73
CA ILE A 109 19.60 -9.37 7.77
C ILE A 109 21.12 -9.12 7.77
N GLU A 110 21.64 -8.35 6.81
CA GLU A 110 23.08 -8.02 6.72
C GLU A 110 23.61 -7.33 7.99
N TYR A 111 22.83 -6.42 8.58
CA TYR A 111 23.15 -5.78 9.84
C TYR A 111 23.31 -6.79 10.99
N THR A 112 22.39 -7.77 11.10
CA THR A 112 22.44 -8.78 12.15
C THR A 112 23.59 -9.76 11.91
N PHE A 113 23.76 -10.25 10.67
CA PHE A 113 24.82 -11.18 10.30
C PHE A 113 26.23 -10.62 10.56
N SER A 114 26.47 -9.36 10.21
CA SER A 114 27.77 -8.69 10.45
C SER A 114 28.13 -8.55 11.94
N ARG A 115 27.17 -8.74 12.85
CA ARG A 115 27.34 -8.63 14.31
C ARG A 115 27.15 -9.96 15.03
N ALA A 116 26.80 -11.02 14.31
CA ALA A 116 26.68 -12.36 14.86
C ALA A 116 28.06 -12.99 14.99
N LYS A 117 28.22 -13.86 15.99
CA LYS A 117 29.41 -14.72 16.10
C LYS A 117 29.11 -16.02 15.35
N PRO A 118 29.96 -16.46 14.41
CA PRO A 118 29.79 -17.75 13.77
C PRO A 118 29.90 -18.88 14.81
N GLU A 119 28.94 -19.80 14.82
CA GLU A 119 28.95 -21.02 15.64
C GLU A 119 28.55 -22.21 14.74
N GLY A 120 29.30 -23.32 14.85
CA GLY A 120 29.03 -24.56 14.09
C GLY A 120 29.60 -24.60 12.66
N GLU A 121 29.28 -25.67 11.94
CA GLU A 121 29.67 -25.91 10.55
C GLU A 121 28.80 -25.12 9.55
N THR A 122 29.22 -25.07 8.28
CA THR A 122 28.48 -24.38 7.21
C THR A 122 27.29 -25.22 6.70
N ALA A 123 26.07 -24.70 6.85
CA ALA A 123 24.84 -25.32 6.35
C ALA A 123 24.68 -25.17 4.81
N THR A 124 25.39 -26.00 4.06
CA THR A 124 25.41 -26.04 2.58
C THR A 124 25.00 -27.43 2.05
N GLY A 125 24.80 -27.57 0.74
CA GLY A 125 24.47 -28.84 0.09
C GLY A 125 22.97 -29.09 -0.12
N TYR A 126 22.58 -30.31 -0.51
CA TYR A 126 21.20 -30.60 -0.96
C TYR A 126 20.11 -30.29 0.09
N GLN A 127 20.44 -30.42 1.38
CA GLN A 127 19.54 -30.19 2.52
C GLN A 127 20.23 -29.38 3.63
N GLY A 128 20.93 -28.30 3.28
CA GLY A 128 21.51 -27.41 4.28
C GLY A 128 20.44 -26.87 5.23
N ALA A 129 20.62 -27.06 6.54
CA ALA A 129 19.72 -26.55 7.57
C ALA A 129 20.52 -25.80 8.63
N ALA A 130 20.11 -24.57 8.96
CA ALA A 130 20.73 -23.75 9.98
C ALA A 130 19.68 -23.26 10.98
N SER A 131 20.02 -23.29 12.27
CA SER A 131 19.25 -22.63 13.31
C SER A 131 20.15 -21.76 14.18
N ALA A 132 19.61 -20.63 14.65
CA ALA A 132 20.29 -19.75 15.60
C ALA A 132 19.28 -19.22 16.61
N THR A 133 19.67 -19.21 17.88
CA THR A 133 18.87 -18.67 19.00
C THR A 133 19.69 -17.59 19.73
N GLY A 134 19.11 -16.96 20.76
CA GLY A 134 19.73 -15.87 21.49
C GLY A 134 19.28 -14.50 21.00
N THR A 135 19.66 -13.41 21.68
CA THR A 135 19.07 -12.07 21.45
C THR A 135 19.19 -11.57 20.00
N ARG A 136 20.23 -11.99 19.28
CA ARG A 136 20.49 -11.67 17.87
C ARG A 136 20.80 -12.92 17.05
N GLY A 137 19.98 -13.96 17.17
CA GLY A 137 20.15 -15.17 16.36
C GLY A 137 20.20 -14.85 14.86
N ALA A 138 21.22 -15.37 14.15
CA ALA A 138 21.39 -15.21 12.71
C ALA A 138 21.63 -16.58 12.06
N ALA A 139 20.74 -17.02 11.17
CA ALA A 139 20.83 -18.33 10.53
C ALA A 139 20.83 -18.19 9.01
N SER A 140 21.83 -18.78 8.34
CA SER A 140 21.90 -18.84 6.87
C SER A 140 22.05 -20.28 6.39
N ALA A 141 21.22 -20.67 5.42
CA ALA A 141 21.31 -21.96 4.76
C ALA A 141 21.30 -21.80 3.23
N THR A 142 22.16 -22.57 2.57
CA THR A 142 22.28 -22.54 1.10
C THR A 142 22.15 -23.95 0.51
N GLY A 143 21.74 -24.03 -0.75
CA GLY A 143 21.59 -25.29 -1.49
C GLY A 143 20.14 -25.59 -1.85
N THR A 144 19.89 -26.64 -2.64
CA THR A 144 18.58 -26.86 -3.31
C THR A 144 17.38 -26.80 -2.35
N ARG A 145 17.53 -27.26 -1.10
CA ARG A 145 16.51 -27.15 -0.04
C ARG A 145 17.04 -26.47 1.22
N GLY A 146 17.77 -25.36 1.06
CA GLY A 146 18.26 -24.57 2.20
C GLY A 146 17.13 -24.15 3.15
N ALA A 147 17.27 -24.45 4.44
CA ALA A 147 16.31 -24.07 5.49
C ALA A 147 17.00 -23.31 6.63
N ALA A 148 16.57 -22.09 6.90
CA ALA A 148 17.13 -21.25 7.96
C ALA A 148 16.07 -20.83 8.98
N SER A 149 16.36 -20.98 10.27
CA SER A 149 15.49 -20.54 11.37
C SER A 149 16.27 -19.71 12.38
N ALA A 150 15.82 -18.49 12.64
CA ALA A 150 16.44 -17.61 13.62
C ALA A 150 15.43 -17.11 14.65
N THR A 151 15.74 -17.28 15.93
CA THR A 151 14.90 -16.77 17.03
C THR A 151 15.67 -15.78 17.90
N GLY A 152 14.95 -14.87 18.57
CA GLY A 152 15.53 -13.85 19.43
C GLY A 152 14.96 -12.46 19.17
N THR A 153 15.25 -11.48 20.04
CA THR A 153 14.70 -10.12 19.89
C THR A 153 14.99 -9.50 18.52
N ARG A 154 16.10 -9.86 17.87
CA ARG A 154 16.42 -9.48 16.47
C ARG A 154 16.81 -10.68 15.62
N GLY A 155 15.98 -11.72 15.59
CA GLY A 155 16.21 -12.90 14.75
C GLY A 155 16.34 -12.55 13.26
N ALA A 156 17.37 -13.04 12.58
CA ALA A 156 17.60 -12.85 11.16
C ALA A 156 17.84 -14.18 10.43
N ALA A 157 16.97 -14.53 9.48
CA ALA A 157 17.08 -15.77 8.71
C ALA A 157 17.24 -15.50 7.21
N SER A 158 18.20 -16.19 6.58
CA SER A 158 18.43 -16.13 5.14
C SER A 158 18.51 -17.54 4.55
N ALA A 159 17.72 -17.84 3.53
CA ALA A 159 17.76 -19.12 2.85
C ALA A 159 17.86 -18.94 1.34
N THR A 160 18.79 -19.66 0.70
CA THR A 160 18.98 -19.61 -0.75
C THR A 160 19.00 -21.00 -1.38
N GLY A 161 18.49 -21.09 -2.61
CA GLY A 161 18.45 -22.30 -3.45
C GLY A 161 17.03 -22.59 -3.94
N THR A 162 16.87 -23.59 -4.81
CA THR A 162 15.61 -23.78 -5.58
C THR A 162 14.36 -23.84 -4.71
N ARG A 163 14.46 -24.30 -3.46
CA ARG A 163 13.39 -24.31 -2.46
C ARG A 163 13.86 -23.77 -1.11
N GLY A 164 14.47 -22.57 -1.11
CA GLY A 164 14.89 -21.88 0.10
C GLY A 164 13.72 -21.56 1.04
N ALA A 165 13.85 -21.86 2.33
CA ALA A 165 12.87 -21.55 3.36
C ALA A 165 13.51 -20.82 4.54
N ALA A 166 13.05 -19.61 4.86
CA ALA A 166 13.56 -18.80 5.96
C ALA A 166 12.45 -18.46 6.97
N SER A 167 12.72 -18.64 8.25
CA SER A 167 11.84 -18.26 9.35
C SER A 167 12.57 -17.43 10.39
N ALA A 168 12.04 -16.26 10.73
CA ALA A 168 12.59 -15.41 11.78
C ALA A 168 11.52 -15.04 12.82
N THR A 169 11.82 -15.23 14.10
CA THR A 169 10.88 -14.93 15.19
C THR A 169 11.51 -14.06 16.26
N GLY A 170 10.73 -13.09 16.76
CA GLY A 170 11.02 -12.21 17.89
C GLY A 170 10.67 -10.76 17.57
N THR A 171 10.84 -9.85 18.52
CA THR A 171 10.28 -8.48 18.42
C THR A 171 10.63 -7.77 17.12
N ARG A 172 11.81 -8.03 16.54
CA ARG A 172 12.24 -7.53 15.22
C ARG A 172 12.76 -8.66 14.32
N GLY A 173 11.90 -9.63 14.01
CA GLY A 173 12.24 -10.75 13.14
C GLY A 173 12.38 -10.34 11.65
N ALA A 174 13.48 -10.72 11.01
CA ALA A 174 13.74 -10.47 9.57
C ALA A 174 14.02 -11.78 8.82
N ALA A 175 13.23 -12.11 7.80
CA ALA A 175 13.41 -13.33 7.01
C ALA A 175 13.55 -13.02 5.50
N SER A 176 14.52 -13.66 4.84
CA SER A 176 14.68 -13.59 3.37
C SER A 176 14.88 -14.99 2.77
N ALA A 177 14.10 -15.30 1.74
CA ALA A 177 14.23 -16.55 1.00
C ALA A 177 14.35 -16.31 -0.51
N THR A 178 15.35 -16.92 -1.16
CA THR A 178 15.59 -16.78 -2.60
C THR A 178 15.66 -18.13 -3.30
N GLY A 179 14.98 -18.25 -4.45
CA GLY A 179 15.02 -19.37 -5.40
C GLY A 179 13.62 -19.74 -5.89
N ASP A 180 13.47 -20.69 -6.81
CA ASP A 180 12.20 -20.98 -7.51
C ASP A 180 10.98 -21.04 -6.59
N GLN A 181 11.10 -21.66 -5.42
CA GLN A 181 10.06 -21.72 -4.39
C GLN A 181 10.55 -21.11 -3.08
N GLY A 182 11.09 -19.89 -3.12
CA GLY A 182 11.46 -19.13 -1.93
C GLY A 182 10.27 -18.88 -1.00
N ALA A 183 10.38 -19.29 0.27
CA ALA A 183 9.36 -19.06 1.29
C ALA A 183 9.97 -18.35 2.51
N ALA A 184 9.48 -17.16 2.86
CA ALA A 184 9.94 -16.39 4.00
C ALA A 184 8.80 -16.11 4.97
N SER A 185 9.03 -16.34 6.27
CA SER A 185 8.10 -16.01 7.34
C SER A 185 8.79 -15.22 8.44
N ALA A 186 8.18 -14.12 8.87
CA ALA A 186 8.68 -13.32 9.99
C ALA A 186 7.57 -13.03 11.00
N THR A 187 7.82 -13.28 12.29
CA THR A 187 6.84 -13.10 13.37
C THR A 187 7.41 -12.27 14.51
N GLY A 188 6.66 -11.26 14.95
CA GLY A 188 6.91 -10.39 16.10
C GLY A 188 6.54 -8.93 15.81
N ASP A 189 6.64 -8.04 16.80
CA ASP A 189 6.14 -6.65 16.74
C ASP A 189 6.51 -5.93 15.43
N GLN A 190 7.71 -6.17 14.90
CA GLN A 190 8.20 -5.70 13.61
C GLN A 190 8.65 -6.87 12.71
N GLY A 191 7.78 -7.83 12.49
CA GLY A 191 8.02 -8.92 11.55
C GLY A 191 8.17 -8.42 10.12
N ALA A 192 9.29 -8.75 9.47
CA ALA A 192 9.57 -8.35 8.09
C ALA A 192 10.07 -9.53 7.23
N ALA A 193 9.34 -9.87 6.16
CA ALA A 193 9.61 -11.04 5.32
C ALA A 193 9.73 -10.69 3.83
N SER A 194 10.79 -11.20 3.18
CA SER A 194 11.06 -11.02 1.75
C SER A 194 11.26 -12.36 1.06
N ALA A 195 10.54 -12.60 -0.04
CA ALA A 195 10.71 -13.81 -0.84
C ALA A 195 10.89 -13.49 -2.32
N THR A 196 11.93 -14.04 -2.95
CA THR A 196 12.23 -13.85 -4.37
C THR A 196 12.34 -15.20 -5.08
N GLY A 197 11.65 -15.38 -6.20
CA GLY A 197 11.61 -16.67 -6.90
C GLY A 197 10.45 -16.81 -7.85
N THR A 198 10.42 -17.80 -8.74
CA THR A 198 9.24 -18.02 -9.61
C THR A 198 7.94 -18.12 -8.82
N ARG A 199 7.96 -18.73 -7.64
CA ARG A 199 6.86 -18.81 -6.68
C ARG A 199 7.27 -18.31 -5.29
N GLY A 200 7.77 -17.07 -5.24
CA GLY A 200 8.08 -16.40 -3.98
C GLY A 200 6.86 -16.22 -3.08
N ALA A 201 6.95 -16.64 -1.82
CA ALA A 201 5.90 -16.48 -0.81
C ALA A 201 6.46 -15.82 0.46
N ALA A 202 5.94 -14.66 0.83
CA ALA A 202 6.34 -13.92 2.03
C ALA A 202 5.16 -13.72 2.98
N SER A 203 5.37 -14.00 4.27
CA SER A 203 4.38 -13.78 5.34
C SER A 203 5.00 -13.03 6.50
N ALA A 204 4.36 -11.95 6.95
CA ALA A 204 4.80 -11.17 8.09
C ALA A 204 3.64 -10.97 9.09
N THR A 205 3.88 -11.29 10.36
CA THR A 205 2.87 -11.19 11.42
C THR A 205 3.40 -10.40 12.62
N GLY A 206 2.64 -9.41 13.07
CA GLY A 206 2.87 -8.59 14.27
C GLY A 206 2.48 -7.14 14.05
N ASP A 207 2.55 -6.30 15.09
CA ASP A 207 2.03 -4.93 15.06
C ASP A 207 2.38 -4.14 13.79
N GLN A 208 3.61 -4.29 13.31
CA GLN A 208 4.14 -3.66 12.10
C GLN A 208 4.65 -4.72 11.12
N GLY A 209 3.72 -5.59 10.67
CA GLY A 209 4.00 -6.63 9.69
C GLY A 209 4.31 -6.07 8.30
N ALA A 210 5.45 -6.46 7.73
CA ALA A 210 5.92 -6.02 6.41
C ALA A 210 6.31 -7.22 5.52
N ALA A 211 5.56 -7.48 4.44
CA ALA A 211 5.80 -8.60 3.54
C ALA A 211 6.05 -8.14 2.10
N SER A 212 7.09 -8.67 1.46
CA SER A 212 7.43 -8.41 0.06
C SER A 212 7.69 -9.71 -0.70
N ALA A 213 6.99 -9.94 -1.81
CA ALA A 213 7.20 -11.12 -2.66
C ALA A 213 7.41 -10.73 -4.13
N THR A 214 8.47 -11.26 -4.73
CA THR A 214 8.85 -10.98 -6.13
C THR A 214 8.99 -12.29 -6.90
N GLY A 215 8.29 -12.42 -8.03
CA GLY A 215 8.25 -13.69 -8.77
C GLY A 215 7.16 -13.79 -9.81
N THR A 216 7.22 -14.74 -10.74
CA THR A 216 6.08 -14.94 -11.68
C THR A 216 4.77 -15.17 -10.94
N ARG A 217 4.80 -15.86 -9.79
CA ARG A 217 3.68 -16.01 -8.85
C ARG A 217 4.10 -15.56 -7.46
N GLY A 218 4.39 -14.27 -7.31
CA GLY A 218 4.64 -13.65 -6.00
C GLY A 218 3.38 -13.59 -5.13
N ALA A 219 3.48 -14.03 -3.88
CA ALA A 219 2.41 -13.95 -2.89
C ALA A 219 2.92 -13.32 -1.59
N ALA A 220 2.35 -12.19 -1.17
CA ALA A 220 2.71 -11.49 0.05
C ALA A 220 1.50 -11.36 0.98
N SER A 221 1.69 -11.67 2.26
CA SER A 221 0.67 -11.51 3.31
C SER A 221 1.25 -10.79 4.52
N ALA A 222 0.59 -9.74 4.99
CA ALA A 222 0.97 -9.01 6.20
C ALA A 222 -0.23 -8.88 7.15
N THR A 223 -0.03 -9.24 8.42
CA THR A 223 -1.08 -9.22 9.45
C THR A 223 -0.60 -8.49 10.71
N GLY A 224 -1.38 -7.52 11.19
CA GLY A 224 -1.17 -6.80 12.44
C GLY A 224 -1.68 -5.36 12.37
N THR A 225 -1.54 -4.57 13.44
CA THR A 225 -2.17 -3.22 13.53
C THR A 225 -1.81 -2.32 12.33
N ARG A 226 -0.60 -2.43 11.81
CA ARG A 226 -0.08 -1.75 10.61
C ARG A 226 0.53 -2.77 9.66
N GLY A 227 -0.30 -3.40 8.82
CA GLY A 227 0.13 -4.39 7.84
C GLY A 227 0.46 -3.79 6.47
N ALA A 228 1.63 -4.13 5.92
CA ALA A 228 2.04 -3.74 4.57
C ALA A 228 2.45 -4.95 3.73
N ALA A 229 1.74 -5.21 2.62
CA ALA A 229 2.05 -6.31 1.70
C ALA A 229 2.29 -5.79 0.28
N SER A 230 3.40 -6.21 -0.33
CA SER A 230 3.75 -5.89 -1.72
C SER A 230 4.07 -7.16 -2.50
N ALA A 231 3.40 -7.37 -3.63
CA ALA A 231 3.66 -8.50 -4.52
C ALA A 231 3.90 -8.04 -5.97
N THR A 232 5.03 -8.44 -6.55
CA THR A 232 5.40 -8.11 -7.94
C THR A 232 5.61 -9.39 -8.74
N GLY A 233 4.97 -9.49 -9.92
CA GLY A 233 4.98 -10.72 -10.70
C GLY A 233 3.94 -10.80 -11.80
N THR A 234 4.03 -11.72 -12.76
CA THR A 234 2.94 -11.91 -13.74
C THR A 234 1.60 -12.19 -13.04
N ARG A 235 1.62 -12.95 -11.95
CA ARG A 235 0.50 -13.16 -11.04
C ARG A 235 0.88 -12.76 -9.61
N GLY A 236 0.99 -11.46 -9.36
CA GLY A 236 1.20 -10.91 -8.02
C GLY A 236 -0.08 -10.93 -7.18
N ALA A 237 0.01 -11.43 -5.95
CA ALA A 237 -1.08 -11.42 -4.99
C ALA A 237 -0.62 -10.84 -3.64
N ALA A 238 -1.24 -9.75 -3.19
CA ALA A 238 -0.93 -9.08 -1.93
C ALA A 238 -2.17 -9.02 -1.02
N SER A 239 -2.00 -9.37 0.25
CA SER A 239 -3.05 -9.26 1.28
C SER A 239 -2.51 -8.57 2.52
N ALA A 240 -3.21 -7.55 3.02
CA ALA A 240 -2.88 -6.87 4.26
C ALA A 240 -4.09 -6.79 5.19
N THR A 241 -3.92 -7.21 6.44
CA THR A 241 -4.99 -7.25 7.45
C THR A 241 -4.58 -6.56 8.74
N GLY A 242 -5.44 -5.64 9.21
CA GLY A 242 -5.39 -4.95 10.51
C GLY A 242 -5.73 -3.47 10.37
N ASP A 243 -5.72 -2.71 11.47
CA ASP A 243 -6.28 -1.34 11.53
C ASP A 243 -5.84 -0.47 10.34
N GLN A 244 -4.55 -0.45 10.02
CA GLN A 244 -4.00 0.17 8.84
C GLN A 244 -3.41 -0.88 7.90
N GLY A 245 -4.24 -1.44 7.02
CA GLY A 245 -3.82 -2.41 6.01
C GLY A 245 -3.50 -1.74 4.68
N ALA A 246 -2.31 -1.95 4.14
CA ALA A 246 -1.92 -1.53 2.79
C ALA A 246 -1.43 -2.70 1.95
N ALA A 247 -2.12 -2.97 0.83
CA ALA A 247 -1.76 -4.03 -0.11
C ALA A 247 -1.50 -3.46 -1.52
N SER A 248 -0.37 -3.83 -2.11
CA SER A 248 -0.02 -3.46 -3.49
C SER A 248 0.38 -4.68 -4.31
N ALA A 249 -0.25 -4.86 -5.48
CA ALA A 249 0.07 -5.94 -6.40
C ALA A 249 0.34 -5.40 -7.81
N THR A 250 1.49 -5.73 -8.37
CA THR A 250 1.89 -5.32 -9.73
C THR A 250 2.14 -6.55 -10.60
N GLY A 251 1.52 -6.60 -11.78
CA GLY A 251 1.54 -7.78 -12.63
C GLY A 251 0.48 -7.83 -13.71
N THR A 252 0.68 -8.63 -14.77
CA THR A 252 -0.36 -8.85 -15.80
C THR A 252 -1.69 -9.28 -15.18
N ARG A 253 -1.65 -10.04 -14.08
CA ARG A 253 -2.78 -10.31 -13.18
C ARG A 253 -2.41 -9.98 -11.73
N GLY A 254 -2.44 -8.70 -11.39
CA GLY A 254 -2.27 -8.21 -10.02
C GLY A 254 -3.57 -8.33 -9.21
N ALA A 255 -3.49 -8.87 -7.99
CA ALA A 255 -4.60 -8.93 -7.05
C ALA A 255 -4.17 -8.37 -5.67
N ALA A 256 -4.84 -7.33 -5.19
CA ALA A 256 -4.57 -6.70 -3.90
C ALA A 256 -5.83 -6.68 -3.03
N SER A 257 -5.70 -7.07 -1.76
CA SER A 257 -6.77 -7.02 -0.77
C SER A 257 -6.27 -6.36 0.53
N ALA A 258 -7.00 -5.37 1.03
CA ALA A 258 -6.72 -4.72 2.30
C ALA A 258 -7.96 -4.71 3.19
N THR A 259 -7.83 -5.18 4.43
CA THR A 259 -8.91 -5.23 5.41
C THR A 259 -8.45 -4.55 6.71
N GLY A 260 -9.22 -3.59 7.22
CA GLY A 260 -8.85 -2.79 8.40
C GLY A 260 -9.86 -1.72 8.73
N THR A 261 -9.57 -0.83 9.68
CA THR A 261 -10.35 0.42 9.83
C THR A 261 -10.03 1.38 8.69
N ARG A 262 -8.76 1.41 8.27
CA ARG A 262 -8.25 2.11 7.10
C ARG A 262 -7.55 1.11 6.16
N GLY A 263 -8.31 0.60 5.18
CA GLY A 263 -7.82 -0.32 4.17
C GLY A 263 -7.44 0.40 2.88
N ALA A 264 -6.23 0.18 2.36
CA ALA A 264 -5.78 0.70 1.08
C ALA A 264 -5.27 -0.43 0.17
N ALA A 265 -5.92 -0.66 -0.96
CA ALA A 265 -5.53 -1.68 -1.93
C ALA A 265 -5.25 -1.06 -3.31
N SER A 266 -4.12 -1.41 -3.92
CA SER A 266 -3.76 -1.02 -5.27
C SER A 266 -3.33 -2.21 -6.11
N ALA A 267 -3.91 -2.36 -7.30
CA ALA A 267 -3.53 -3.41 -8.25
C ALA A 267 -3.27 -2.82 -9.64
N THR A 268 -2.11 -3.15 -10.22
CA THR A 268 -1.70 -2.64 -11.54
C THR A 268 -1.32 -3.77 -12.50
N GLY A 269 -1.87 -3.70 -13.71
CA GLY A 269 -1.58 -4.51 -14.90
C GLY A 269 -2.85 -5.03 -15.58
N ASP A 270 -2.74 -5.74 -16.71
CA ASP A 270 -3.87 -6.02 -17.62
C ASP A 270 -5.17 -6.42 -16.93
N GLN A 271 -5.10 -7.32 -15.95
CA GLN A 271 -6.20 -7.72 -15.08
C GLN A 271 -5.89 -7.37 -13.61
N GLY A 272 -5.84 -6.08 -13.30
CA GLY A 272 -5.74 -5.57 -11.93
C GLY A 272 -7.05 -5.74 -11.17
N ALA A 273 -7.01 -6.35 -9.98
CA ALA A 273 -8.13 -6.46 -9.07
C ALA A 273 -7.75 -5.94 -7.67
N ALA A 274 -8.44 -4.90 -7.19
CA ALA A 274 -8.20 -4.30 -5.88
C ALA A 274 -9.48 -4.32 -5.03
N SER A 275 -9.37 -4.77 -3.78
CA SER A 275 -10.47 -4.75 -2.81
C SER A 275 -10.01 -4.13 -1.48
N ALA A 276 -10.74 -3.15 -0.98
CA ALA A 276 -10.50 -2.54 0.31
C ALA A 276 -11.77 -2.56 1.18
N THR A 277 -11.65 -3.11 2.39
CA THR A 277 -12.76 -3.20 3.35
C THR A 277 -12.37 -2.51 4.66
N GLY A 278 -13.21 -1.60 5.14
CA GLY A 278 -12.98 -0.83 6.35
C GLY A 278 -13.73 0.49 6.37
N ASP A 279 -13.87 1.12 7.54
CA ASP A 279 -14.50 2.45 7.70
C ASP A 279 -14.00 3.44 6.62
N GLN A 280 -12.70 3.45 6.37
CA GLN A 280 -12.07 4.13 5.25
C GLN A 280 -11.41 3.12 4.30
N GLY A 281 -12.20 2.56 3.39
CA GLY A 281 -11.71 1.70 2.32
C GLY A 281 -11.33 2.48 1.07
N ALA A 282 -10.10 2.34 0.57
CA ALA A 282 -9.63 2.91 -0.68
C ALA A 282 -9.08 1.82 -1.62
N ALA A 283 -9.72 1.62 -2.77
CA ALA A 283 -9.31 0.62 -3.76
C ALA A 283 -9.01 1.28 -5.11
N SER A 284 -7.87 0.97 -5.70
CA SER A 284 -7.49 1.44 -7.04
C SER A 284 -7.01 0.28 -7.91
N ALA A 285 -7.60 0.13 -9.10
CA ALA A 285 -7.20 -0.87 -10.07
C ALA A 285 -6.91 -0.24 -11.43
N THR A 286 -5.72 -0.49 -11.98
CA THR A 286 -5.29 0.03 -13.28
C THR A 286 -4.93 -1.10 -14.22
N GLY A 287 -5.50 -1.12 -15.43
CA GLY A 287 -5.25 -2.13 -16.45
C GLY A 287 -6.40 -2.25 -17.46
N THR A 288 -6.21 -2.97 -18.56
CA THR A 288 -7.28 -3.15 -19.59
C THR A 288 -8.61 -3.58 -18.97
N ARG A 289 -8.57 -4.45 -17.96
CA ARG A 289 -9.72 -4.92 -17.18
C ARG A 289 -9.51 -4.68 -15.68
N GLY A 290 -9.27 -3.43 -15.29
CA GLY A 290 -9.19 -3.02 -13.88
C GLY A 290 -10.53 -3.19 -13.15
N ALA A 291 -10.51 -3.83 -11.98
CA ALA A 291 -11.66 -3.98 -11.10
C ALA A 291 -11.32 -3.49 -9.68
N ALA A 292 -12.02 -2.47 -9.20
CA ALA A 292 -11.84 -1.90 -7.86
C ALA A 292 -13.13 -1.99 -7.05
N SER A 293 -13.04 -2.47 -5.81
CA SER A 293 -14.15 -2.51 -4.86
C SER A 293 -13.74 -1.92 -3.51
N ALA A 294 -14.51 -0.98 -2.99
CA ALA A 294 -14.29 -0.38 -1.68
C ALA A 294 -15.56 -0.43 -0.83
N THR A 295 -15.46 -0.98 0.37
CA THR A 295 -16.61 -1.16 1.29
C THR A 295 -16.31 -0.55 2.65
N GLY A 296 -17.21 0.30 3.13
CA GLY A 296 -17.28 0.86 4.47
C GLY A 296 -17.77 2.31 4.45
N THR A 297 -17.88 2.95 5.63
CA THR A 297 -18.59 4.24 5.79
C THR A 297 -18.13 5.30 4.78
N ARG A 298 -16.84 5.31 4.43
CA ARG A 298 -16.24 6.14 3.39
C ARG A 298 -15.42 5.30 2.40
N GLY A 299 -16.12 4.48 1.61
CA GLY A 299 -15.54 3.69 0.54
C GLY A 299 -15.20 4.52 -0.71
N ALA A 300 -13.96 4.43 -1.21
CA ALA A 300 -13.52 5.07 -2.45
C ALA A 300 -12.93 4.02 -3.41
N ALA A 301 -13.55 3.82 -4.56
CA ALA A 301 -13.09 2.89 -5.59
C ALA A 301 -12.79 3.61 -6.91
N SER A 302 -11.62 3.34 -7.49
CA SER A 302 -11.21 3.88 -8.79
C SER A 302 -10.70 2.77 -9.70
N ALA A 303 -11.28 2.64 -10.89
CA ALA A 303 -10.85 1.67 -11.89
C ALA A 303 -10.54 2.37 -13.22
N THR A 304 -9.32 2.18 -13.71
CA THR A 304 -8.85 2.76 -14.98
C THR A 304 -8.52 1.65 -15.97
N GLY A 305 -9.16 1.68 -17.15
CA GLY A 305 -9.01 0.63 -18.14
C GLY A 305 -10.06 0.67 -19.25
N THR A 306 -9.78 0.04 -20.40
CA THR A 306 -10.78 -0.08 -21.48
C THR A 306 -12.11 -0.67 -20.99
N ARG A 307 -12.06 -1.56 -19.99
CA ARG A 307 -13.21 -2.13 -19.27
C ARG A 307 -13.04 -2.01 -17.76
N GLY A 308 -12.76 -0.79 -17.28
CA GLY A 308 -12.68 -0.49 -15.85
C GLY A 308 -14.02 -0.69 -15.13
N ALA A 309 -14.01 -1.34 -13.97
CA ALA A 309 -15.20 -1.53 -13.13
C ALA A 309 -14.90 -1.07 -11.70
N ALA A 310 -15.63 -0.07 -11.20
CA ALA A 310 -15.49 0.47 -9.85
C ALA A 310 -16.81 0.31 -9.07
N SER A 311 -16.72 -0.21 -7.84
CA SER A 311 -17.85 -0.31 -6.93
C SER A 311 -17.48 0.26 -5.56
N ALA A 312 -18.28 1.19 -5.05
CA ALA A 312 -18.11 1.75 -3.71
C ALA A 312 -19.41 1.62 -2.91
N THR A 313 -19.29 1.09 -1.69
CA THR A 313 -20.44 0.85 -0.80
C THR A 313 -20.20 1.48 0.57
N GLY A 314 -21.14 2.32 1.00
CA GLY A 314 -21.23 2.89 2.34
C GLY A 314 -21.73 4.33 2.32
N ASP A 315 -21.95 4.95 3.49
CA ASP A 315 -22.61 6.26 3.62
C ASP A 315 -22.09 7.31 2.63
N GLN A 316 -20.77 7.35 2.42
CA GLN A 316 -20.11 8.22 1.43
C GLN A 316 -19.33 7.41 0.39
N GLY A 317 -19.99 6.43 -0.24
CA GLY A 317 -19.39 5.65 -1.33
C GLY A 317 -19.06 6.52 -2.56
N ALA A 318 -17.82 6.50 -3.02
CA ALA A 318 -17.37 7.19 -4.23
C ALA A 318 -16.75 6.20 -5.22
N ALA A 319 -17.36 6.03 -6.40
CA ALA A 319 -16.88 5.14 -7.45
C ALA A 319 -16.56 5.92 -8.73
N SER A 320 -15.37 5.71 -9.28
CA SER A 320 -14.96 6.30 -10.56
C SER A 320 -14.41 5.23 -11.50
N ALA A 321 -14.97 5.15 -12.71
CA ALA A 321 -14.51 4.24 -13.75
C ALA A 321 -14.14 5.03 -15.02
N THR A 322 -12.89 4.90 -15.45
CA THR A 322 -12.36 5.56 -16.64
C THR A 322 -12.03 4.55 -17.73
N GLY A 323 -12.35 4.89 -18.98
CA GLY A 323 -12.04 4.14 -20.20
C GLY A 323 -13.29 3.72 -20.97
N THR A 324 -13.09 3.20 -22.19
CA THR A 324 -14.14 3.07 -23.23
C THR A 324 -15.44 2.41 -22.78
N ARG A 325 -15.41 1.47 -21.83
CA ARG A 325 -16.57 0.76 -21.27
C ARG A 325 -16.51 0.76 -19.74
N GLY A 326 -16.18 1.90 -19.16
CA GLY A 326 -16.10 2.09 -17.71
C GLY A 326 -17.47 1.89 -17.05
N ALA A 327 -17.52 1.14 -15.96
CA ALA A 327 -18.73 0.95 -15.15
C ALA A 327 -18.46 1.38 -13.70
N ALA A 328 -19.20 2.36 -13.20
CA ALA A 328 -19.11 2.86 -11.83
C ALA A 328 -20.43 2.66 -11.10
N SER A 329 -20.38 2.09 -9.90
CA SER A 329 -21.54 1.92 -9.02
C SER A 329 -21.22 2.43 -7.63
N ALA A 330 -22.04 3.35 -7.12
CA ALA A 330 -21.92 3.85 -5.76
C ALA A 330 -23.23 3.66 -5.00
N THR A 331 -23.15 3.12 -3.79
CA THR A 331 -24.32 2.88 -2.92
C THR A 331 -24.08 3.50 -1.54
N GLY A 332 -25.17 3.83 -0.84
CA GLY A 332 -25.17 4.51 0.46
C GLY A 332 -25.59 5.98 0.38
N THR A 333 -25.91 6.59 1.52
CA THR A 333 -26.69 7.84 1.62
C THR A 333 -26.24 8.98 0.72
N ARG A 334 -24.93 9.12 0.46
CA ARG A 334 -24.33 10.11 -0.45
C ARG A 334 -23.45 9.47 -1.52
N GLY A 335 -23.92 8.36 -2.10
CA GLY A 335 -23.20 7.64 -3.15
C GLY A 335 -22.91 8.53 -4.37
N ALA A 336 -21.65 8.60 -4.80
CA ALA A 336 -21.23 9.33 -5.99
C ALA A 336 -20.58 8.39 -7.02
N ALA A 337 -21.15 8.28 -8.22
CA ALA A 337 -20.65 7.46 -9.31
C ALA A 337 -20.28 8.31 -10.53
N SER A 338 -19.13 8.05 -11.14
CA SER A 338 -18.66 8.75 -12.34
C SER A 338 -18.09 7.78 -13.37
N ALA A 339 -18.55 7.86 -14.62
CA ALA A 339 -18.02 7.11 -15.75
C ALA A 339 -17.65 8.06 -16.90
N THR A 340 -16.40 8.02 -17.38
CA THR A 340 -15.87 9.06 -18.28
C THR A 340 -15.62 8.62 -19.74
N GLY A 341 -15.79 7.34 -20.08
CA GLY A 341 -15.53 6.85 -21.45
C GLY A 341 -16.76 6.66 -22.34
N ASP A 342 -16.52 6.37 -23.63
CA ASP A 342 -17.49 6.33 -24.76
C ASP A 342 -18.67 5.36 -24.67
N GLN A 343 -18.71 4.51 -23.66
CA GLN A 343 -19.85 3.65 -23.32
C GLN A 343 -19.90 3.50 -21.80
N GLY A 344 -19.60 4.60 -21.09
CA GLY A 344 -19.54 4.65 -19.65
C GLY A 344 -20.92 4.49 -19.01
N ALA A 345 -21.01 3.71 -17.94
CA ALA A 345 -22.23 3.57 -17.16
C ALA A 345 -21.95 3.95 -15.70
N ALA A 346 -22.69 4.92 -15.17
CA ALA A 346 -22.63 5.33 -13.77
C ALA A 346 -23.99 5.11 -13.10
N SER A 347 -23.99 4.49 -11.91
CA SER A 347 -25.19 4.30 -11.09
C SER A 347 -24.94 4.70 -9.64
N ALA A 348 -25.83 5.54 -9.10
CA ALA A 348 -25.81 5.96 -7.71
C ALA A 348 -27.18 5.70 -7.04
N THR A 349 -27.24 4.82 -6.05
CA THR A 349 -28.54 4.30 -5.56
C THR A 349 -28.98 4.80 -4.20
N GLY A 350 -28.13 5.52 -3.45
CA GLY A 350 -28.54 6.02 -2.13
C GLY A 350 -29.21 7.38 -2.19
N ASP A 351 -29.69 7.84 -1.03
CA ASP A 351 -30.65 8.95 -0.90
C ASP A 351 -30.25 10.21 -1.67
N GLN A 352 -29.03 10.70 -1.50
CA GLN A 352 -28.46 11.84 -2.22
C GLN A 352 -27.50 11.38 -3.33
N GLY A 353 -27.86 10.28 -4.00
CA GLY A 353 -27.04 9.65 -5.02
C GLY A 353 -26.77 10.58 -6.21
N ALA A 354 -25.51 10.71 -6.61
CA ALA A 354 -25.10 11.50 -7.77
C ALA A 354 -24.39 10.62 -8.80
N ALA A 355 -24.95 10.50 -10.01
CA ALA A 355 -24.34 9.73 -11.10
C ALA A 355 -23.98 10.62 -12.29
N SER A 356 -22.78 10.49 -12.83
CA SER A 356 -22.34 11.23 -14.02
C SER A 356 -21.75 10.35 -15.09
N ALA A 357 -22.11 10.62 -16.35
CA ALA A 357 -21.53 9.99 -17.53
C ALA A 357 -21.01 11.07 -18.47
N THR A 358 -19.69 11.23 -18.60
CA THR A 358 -19.09 12.36 -19.37
C THR A 358 -18.45 11.97 -20.69
N GLY A 359 -18.37 10.66 -21.00
CA GLY A 359 -17.98 10.19 -22.33
C GLY A 359 -19.12 10.25 -23.34
N THR A 360 -18.92 9.77 -24.56
CA THR A 360 -20.02 9.59 -25.52
C THR A 360 -20.87 8.36 -25.17
N ARG A 361 -22.10 8.25 -25.70
CA ARG A 361 -22.99 7.06 -25.63
C ARG A 361 -23.07 6.39 -24.25
N GLY A 362 -22.99 7.20 -23.20
CA GLY A 362 -22.98 6.76 -21.82
C GLY A 362 -24.37 6.77 -21.19
N ALA A 363 -24.44 6.28 -19.97
CA ALA A 363 -25.65 6.30 -19.14
C ALA A 363 -25.34 6.69 -17.70
N ALA A 364 -26.14 7.59 -17.13
CA ALA A 364 -26.10 7.96 -15.72
C ALA A 364 -27.47 7.68 -15.08
N MET A 365 -27.46 6.98 -13.94
CA MET A 365 -28.67 6.61 -13.21
C MET A 365 -28.57 7.02 -11.75
N ALA A 366 -29.57 7.73 -11.23
CA ALA A 366 -29.72 7.96 -9.80
C ALA A 366 -31.16 7.64 -9.35
N CYS A 367 -31.30 6.80 -8.33
CA CYS A 367 -32.62 6.27 -7.91
C CYS A 367 -32.96 6.42 -6.41
N GLY A 368 -32.14 7.17 -5.67
CA GLY A 368 -32.42 7.57 -4.29
C GLY A 368 -33.42 8.71 -4.18
N TYR A 369 -33.82 9.01 -2.94
CA TYR A 369 -34.85 10.03 -2.60
C TYR A 369 -34.59 11.42 -3.22
N ALA A 370 -33.36 11.90 -3.14
CA ALA A 370 -32.85 13.15 -3.72
C ALA A 370 -31.75 12.86 -4.75
N GLY A 371 -31.97 11.86 -5.61
CA GLY A 371 -31.03 11.46 -6.64
C GLY A 371 -30.86 12.52 -7.73
N LYS A 372 -29.63 12.64 -8.27
CA LYS A 372 -29.33 13.48 -9.43
C LYS A 372 -28.40 12.81 -10.43
N ALA A 373 -28.59 13.13 -11.71
CA ALA A 373 -27.81 12.60 -12.80
C ALA A 373 -27.30 13.72 -13.73
N MET A 374 -26.12 13.53 -14.29
CA MET A 374 -25.51 14.42 -15.28
C MET A 374 -24.97 13.59 -16.45
N GLY A 375 -25.05 14.13 -17.67
CA GLY A 375 -24.46 13.52 -18.83
C GLY A 375 -23.89 14.53 -19.82
N ALA A 376 -22.88 14.10 -20.59
CA ALA A 376 -22.47 14.78 -21.81
C ALA A 376 -23.52 14.58 -22.93
N LEU A 377 -23.39 15.35 -24.02
CA LEU A 377 -24.31 15.31 -25.17
C LEU A 377 -24.51 13.87 -25.69
N GLY A 378 -25.77 13.47 -25.87
CA GLY A 378 -26.18 12.16 -26.37
C GLY A 378 -26.20 11.03 -25.34
N ASN A 379 -25.89 11.31 -24.07
CA ASN A 379 -25.96 10.31 -23.00
C ASN A 379 -27.38 10.17 -22.46
N ALA A 380 -27.69 8.97 -21.94
CA ALA A 380 -28.96 8.70 -21.30
C ALA A 380 -28.92 9.03 -19.80
N LEU A 381 -29.97 9.69 -19.30
CA LEU A 381 -30.22 9.91 -17.88
C LEU A 381 -31.40 9.04 -17.43
N PHE A 382 -31.29 8.41 -16.26
CA PHE A 382 -32.37 7.65 -15.63
C PHE A 382 -32.56 8.15 -14.20
N LEU A 383 -33.76 8.64 -13.89
CA LEU A 383 -34.06 9.23 -12.58
C LEU A 383 -35.37 8.67 -12.01
N VAL A 384 -35.44 8.67 -10.68
CA VAL A 384 -36.63 8.28 -9.91
C VAL A 384 -36.95 9.41 -8.94
N TYR A 385 -38.23 9.73 -8.80
CA TYR A 385 -38.73 10.60 -7.74
C TYR A 385 -39.41 9.75 -6.66
N ARG A 386 -39.06 10.01 -5.41
CA ARG A 386 -39.68 9.42 -4.23
C ARG A 386 -40.30 10.52 -3.39
N ASP A 387 -41.42 10.23 -2.75
CA ASP A 387 -42.00 11.11 -1.73
C ASP A 387 -41.30 10.93 -0.37
N ASP A 388 -41.74 11.69 0.63
CA ASP A 388 -41.17 11.70 1.99
C ASP A 388 -41.27 10.36 2.72
N ASP A 389 -42.17 9.48 2.27
CA ASP A 389 -42.32 8.10 2.74
C ASP A 389 -41.42 7.11 1.96
N TYR A 390 -40.50 7.61 1.14
CA TYR A 390 -39.59 6.85 0.27
C TYR A 390 -40.30 6.00 -0.81
N VAL A 391 -41.58 6.25 -1.09
CA VAL A 391 -42.35 5.51 -2.10
C VAL A 391 -42.00 6.03 -3.49
N ILE A 392 -41.73 5.12 -4.43
CA ILE A 392 -41.51 5.49 -5.84
C ILE A 392 -42.82 6.03 -6.41
N ARG A 393 -42.83 7.31 -6.81
CA ARG A 393 -44.00 7.93 -7.45
C ARG A 393 -43.81 8.14 -8.94
N LYS A 394 -42.58 8.41 -9.38
CA LYS A 394 -42.24 8.62 -10.80
C LYS A 394 -40.90 7.99 -11.13
N ALA A 395 -40.76 7.58 -12.38
CA ALA A 395 -39.49 7.21 -12.99
C ALA A 395 -39.48 7.74 -14.43
N ALA A 396 -38.35 8.27 -14.88
CA ALA A 396 -38.23 8.83 -16.21
C ALA A 396 -36.83 8.60 -16.78
N ALA A 397 -36.76 8.66 -18.11
CA ALA A 397 -35.52 8.62 -18.87
C ALA A 397 -35.47 9.78 -19.86
N ALA A 398 -34.28 10.32 -20.11
CA ALA A 398 -34.06 11.36 -21.09
C ALA A 398 -32.72 11.20 -21.80
N ILE A 399 -32.60 11.81 -22.98
CA ILE A 399 -31.34 11.91 -23.72
C ILE A 399 -30.84 13.35 -23.62
N VAL A 400 -29.59 13.51 -23.19
CA VAL A 400 -28.95 14.82 -23.09
C VAL A 400 -28.80 15.44 -24.48
N GLY A 401 -29.27 16.68 -24.64
CA GLY A 401 -29.33 17.39 -25.92
C GLY A 401 -30.73 17.35 -26.57
N GLU A 402 -31.65 16.57 -26.04
CA GLU A 402 -33.03 16.49 -26.51
C GLU A 402 -34.00 17.08 -25.49
N ASN A 403 -35.16 17.58 -25.94
CA ASN A 403 -36.28 18.02 -25.09
C ASN A 403 -35.88 19.00 -23.95
N GLY A 404 -34.90 19.87 -24.20
CA GLY A 404 -34.44 20.88 -23.25
C GLY A 404 -33.41 20.39 -22.22
N ILE A 405 -32.98 19.13 -22.26
CA ILE A 405 -31.94 18.60 -21.37
C ILE A 405 -30.56 19.08 -21.83
N LYS A 406 -29.89 19.90 -21.02
CA LYS A 406 -28.59 20.50 -21.33
C LYS A 406 -27.44 19.53 -21.00
N PRO A 407 -26.37 19.51 -21.81
CA PRO A 407 -25.15 18.81 -21.43
C PRO A 407 -24.51 19.39 -20.18
N ASP A 408 -23.76 18.55 -19.46
CA ASP A 408 -22.94 18.92 -18.30
C ASP A 408 -23.71 19.66 -17.21
N THR A 409 -24.99 19.34 -17.09
CA THR A 409 -25.93 19.93 -16.13
C THR A 409 -26.50 18.81 -15.26
N TRP A 410 -26.58 19.03 -13.95
CA TRP A 410 -27.21 18.10 -13.02
C TRP A 410 -28.73 18.23 -13.10
N TYR A 411 -29.41 17.09 -13.19
CA TYR A 411 -30.86 17.00 -13.17
C TYR A 411 -31.36 16.08 -12.06
N SER A 412 -32.49 16.45 -11.45
CA SER A 412 -33.33 15.62 -10.59
C SER A 412 -34.73 15.46 -11.22
N LEU A 413 -35.54 14.54 -10.70
CA LEU A 413 -36.92 14.33 -11.16
C LEU A 413 -37.91 14.97 -10.18
N SER A 414 -38.83 15.80 -10.67
CA SER A 414 -39.88 16.43 -9.86
C SER A 414 -41.01 15.46 -9.49
N ALA A 415 -41.93 15.91 -8.63
CA ALA A 415 -43.13 15.16 -8.25
C ALA A 415 -44.08 14.89 -9.43
N GLU A 416 -44.03 15.73 -10.46
CA GLU A 416 -44.80 15.62 -11.70
C GLU A 416 -44.18 14.61 -12.67
N GLY A 417 -42.88 14.33 -12.51
CA GLY A 417 -42.09 13.48 -13.40
C GLY A 417 -41.29 14.28 -14.43
N GLU A 418 -41.04 15.57 -14.18
CA GLU A 418 -40.26 16.44 -15.06
C GLU A 418 -38.80 16.53 -14.62
N PHE A 419 -37.87 16.64 -15.57
CA PHE A 419 -36.46 16.86 -15.27
C PHE A 419 -36.22 18.32 -14.89
N ILE A 420 -35.67 18.55 -13.69
CA ILE A 420 -35.37 19.88 -13.15
C ILE A 420 -33.87 20.04 -12.89
N GLU A 421 -33.30 21.20 -13.18
CA GLU A 421 -31.89 21.50 -12.89
C GLU A 421 -31.66 21.54 -11.37
N ALA A 422 -30.57 20.92 -10.89
CA ALA A 422 -30.35 20.58 -9.48
C ALA A 422 -28.99 21.00 -8.89
#